data_AF-A0AAE0JN33-F1
#
_entry.id   AF-A0AAE0JN33-F1
#
_cell.length_a   1.000
_cell.length_b   1.000
_cell.length_c   1.000
_cell.angle_alpha   90.00
_cell.angle_beta   90.00
_cell.angle_gamma   90.00
#
_symmetry.space_group_name_H-M   'P 1'
#
loop_
_entity.id
_entity.type
_entity.pdbx_description
1 polymer ?
#
loop_
_entity_poly.entity_id
_entity_poly.type
_entity_poly.pdbx_seq_one_letter_code
_entity_poly.pdbx_strand_id
1 'polypeptide(L)'
;MVMTVTTSTGNRVTMYCLGSLTFVPSEAVKDEETHKQVLQRLAETDDFATAIRTWFHLSDDVNVPEADEYVYHAIASVKLSQVQRAVDVGGAKGMHGWYRLEGGDLLPPPPQADIESYISIFLPSTATASALTAFQSNAKRSSIRLRAATYLLSKRYIASDDHPLGNQLIIPKTKKDSKTPLPCNPYFDFWAWSCRNLEWCGPVPISSSLPHNNNGEETQQNENDEKKIILSNPRMSHHILPIFMHHFGCAVPSHESLSLLKLFARGRPIIDMGSGNGYWTFMLRQYLHSLGPSSSSSSSQQKVYAVDNNQSEWRVMWIDDTIIADGVRWLSSPVHKGGKDMVLLLVYPIVGGEGSAAGGKEGGFTRELMKAYKGDTIAVVGTQNGNGYTGFKGVTMDEYMEREWGGEEGWRRVVQVPLPSFAGKDEALFVFQRGEALGGGGAIGEAEGTGKAKKKKKKSGKKKGVEAENKHGKDQGEGKEEEEEEEEEEGADE
;
A
#
# COMPACT_ATOMS: atom_id res chain seq x y z
N MET A 1 12.18 4.52 20.55
CA MET A 1 12.75 3.56 21.53
C MET A 1 11.68 3.16 22.54
N VAL A 2 11.50 1.85 22.77
CA VAL A 2 10.63 1.36 23.86
C VAL A 2 11.29 1.72 25.20
N MET A 3 10.54 2.32 26.10
CA MET A 3 11.07 2.78 27.39
C MET A 3 10.75 1.77 28.49
N THR A 4 11.68 1.52 29.40
CA THR A 4 11.35 0.80 30.65
C THR A 4 11.10 1.82 31.75
N VAL A 5 9.89 1.85 32.28
CA VAL A 5 9.49 2.72 33.39
C VAL A 5 9.28 1.89 34.65
N THR A 6 9.58 2.49 35.82
CA THR A 6 9.28 1.86 37.11
C THR A 6 8.01 2.49 37.66
N THR A 7 7.00 1.67 37.95
CA THR A 7 5.72 2.15 38.50
C THR A 7 5.88 2.60 39.96
N SER A 8 4.87 3.30 40.48
CA SER A 8 4.79 3.66 41.91
C SER A 8 4.83 2.45 42.86
N THR A 9 4.49 1.25 42.35
CA THR A 9 4.58 -0.03 43.07
C THR A 9 5.94 -0.73 42.94
N GLY A 10 6.91 -0.13 42.24
CA GLY A 10 8.25 -0.67 42.04
C GLY A 10 8.38 -1.68 40.89
N ASN A 11 7.31 -1.94 40.12
CA ASN A 11 7.35 -2.87 39.00
C ASN A 11 7.95 -2.20 37.76
N ARG A 12 8.81 -2.92 37.04
CA ARG A 12 9.34 -2.48 35.75
C ARG A 12 8.37 -2.84 34.63
N VAL A 13 7.95 -1.84 33.86
CA VAL A 13 7.01 -1.99 32.74
C VAL A 13 7.66 -1.48 31.46
N THR A 14 7.49 -2.24 30.40
CA THR A 14 7.89 -1.88 29.04
C THR A 14 6.81 -1.01 28.42
N MET A 15 7.13 0.25 28.11
CA MET A 15 6.23 1.24 27.55
C MET A 15 6.41 1.32 26.03
N TYR A 16 5.41 0.80 25.29
CA TYR A 16 5.38 0.84 23.84
C TYR A 16 4.78 2.12 23.27
N CYS A 17 3.97 2.85 24.05
CA CYS A 17 3.36 4.10 23.64
C CYS A 17 3.54 5.16 24.73
N LEU A 18 4.13 6.31 24.41
CA LEU A 18 4.28 7.39 25.36
C LEU A 18 2.90 7.90 25.84
N GLY A 19 2.70 7.92 27.16
CA GLY A 19 1.42 8.26 27.77
C GLY A 19 0.49 7.06 27.99
N SER A 20 0.96 5.83 27.73
CA SER A 20 0.26 4.60 28.03
C SER A 20 1.16 3.60 28.76
N LEU A 21 0.74 3.15 29.94
CA LEU A 21 1.46 2.12 30.69
C LEU A 21 0.98 0.70 30.37
N THR A 22 -0.12 0.56 29.63
CA THR A 22 -0.82 -0.72 29.44
C THR A 22 -0.93 -1.14 27.98
N PHE A 23 -0.61 -0.26 27.02
CA PHE A 23 -0.61 -0.62 25.62
C PHE A 23 0.55 -1.59 25.30
N VAL A 24 0.18 -2.79 24.88
CA VAL A 24 1.11 -3.83 24.39
C VAL A 24 0.65 -4.26 23.00
N PRO A 25 1.43 -3.99 21.93
CA PRO A 25 1.01 -4.24 20.55
C PRO A 25 0.49 -5.66 20.28
N SER A 26 1.15 -6.68 20.82
CA SER A 26 0.77 -8.09 20.62
C SER A 26 -0.55 -8.48 21.27
N GLU A 27 -0.95 -7.77 22.33
CA GLU A 27 -2.20 -8.02 23.04
C GLU A 27 -3.33 -7.14 22.49
N ALA A 28 -3.04 -5.87 22.17
CA ALA A 28 -4.01 -4.94 21.59
C ALA A 28 -4.64 -5.48 20.30
N VAL A 29 -3.85 -6.12 19.42
CA VAL A 29 -4.37 -6.70 18.18
C VAL A 29 -5.23 -7.95 18.36
N LYS A 30 -5.32 -8.48 19.59
CA LYS A 30 -6.20 -9.60 19.98
C LYS A 30 -7.43 -9.13 20.76
N ASP A 31 -7.49 -7.86 21.15
CA ASP A 31 -8.60 -7.29 21.90
C ASP A 31 -9.72 -6.88 20.95
N GLU A 32 -10.60 -7.84 20.64
CA GLU A 32 -11.73 -7.66 19.73
C GLU A 32 -12.75 -6.63 20.26
N GLU A 33 -12.87 -6.49 21.58
CA GLU A 33 -13.85 -5.58 22.19
C GLU A 33 -13.37 -4.13 22.06
N THR A 34 -12.13 -3.84 22.42
CA THR A 34 -11.52 -2.53 22.20
C THR A 34 -11.53 -2.17 20.72
N HIS A 35 -11.21 -3.13 19.83
CA HIS A 35 -11.27 -2.93 18.39
C HIS A 35 -12.66 -2.54 17.91
N LYS A 36 -13.69 -3.27 18.33
CA LYS A 36 -15.09 -2.97 17.98
C LYS A 36 -15.51 -1.59 18.48
N GLN A 37 -15.17 -1.22 19.71
CA GLN A 37 -15.48 0.10 20.26
C GLN A 37 -14.83 1.23 19.46
N VAL A 38 -13.56 1.06 19.07
CA VAL A 38 -12.86 2.03 18.22
C VAL A 38 -13.54 2.18 16.86
N LEU A 39 -13.87 1.06 16.19
CA LEU A 39 -14.56 1.11 14.91
C LEU A 39 -15.93 1.76 15.00
N GLN A 40 -16.68 1.49 16.07
CA GLN A 40 -17.98 2.10 16.32
C GLN A 40 -17.86 3.62 16.47
N ARG A 41 -16.91 4.11 17.28
CA ARG A 41 -16.68 5.56 17.48
C ARG A 41 -16.35 6.26 16.17
N LEU A 42 -15.43 5.68 15.39
CA LEU A 42 -15.05 6.20 14.09
C LEU A 42 -16.24 6.24 13.12
N ALA A 43 -17.07 5.18 13.08
CA ALA A 43 -18.17 5.08 12.13
C ALA A 43 -19.40 5.92 12.50
N GLU A 44 -19.72 6.06 13.79
CA GLU A 44 -20.97 6.69 14.23
C GLU A 44 -20.81 8.18 14.56
N THR A 45 -19.61 8.61 14.99
CA THR A 45 -19.42 9.95 15.57
C THR A 45 -18.21 10.70 15.03
N ASP A 46 -17.40 10.09 14.16
CA ASP A 46 -16.11 10.65 13.72
C ASP A 46 -15.21 11.11 14.90
N ASP A 47 -15.38 10.49 16.09
CA ASP A 47 -14.61 10.80 17.29
C ASP A 47 -13.23 10.15 17.22
N PHE A 48 -12.40 10.73 16.36
CA PHE A 48 -11.05 10.29 16.06
C PHE A 48 -10.12 10.39 17.26
N ALA A 49 -10.20 11.46 18.05
CA ALA A 49 -9.36 11.64 19.23
C ALA A 49 -9.62 10.55 20.27
N THR A 50 -10.88 10.27 20.60
CA THR A 50 -11.21 9.20 21.54
C THR A 50 -10.88 7.83 20.96
N ALA A 51 -11.08 7.61 19.66
CA ALA A 51 -10.67 6.38 18.98
C ALA A 51 -9.15 6.11 19.14
N ILE A 52 -8.31 7.13 18.94
CA ILE A 52 -6.85 7.04 19.17
C ILE A 52 -6.53 6.77 20.64
N ARG A 53 -7.13 7.49 21.58
CA ARG A 53 -6.90 7.27 23.01
C ARG A 53 -7.29 5.86 23.45
N THR A 54 -8.45 5.40 22.98
CA THR A 54 -9.00 4.08 23.27
C THR A 54 -8.08 2.99 22.71
N TRP A 55 -7.69 3.06 21.43
CA TRP A 55 -6.82 2.04 20.83
C TRP A 55 -5.45 1.94 21.51
N PHE A 56 -4.84 3.09 21.83
CA PHE A 56 -3.48 3.14 22.39
C PHE A 56 -3.43 3.20 23.92
N HIS A 57 -4.56 2.98 24.59
CA HIS A 57 -4.74 3.09 26.04
C HIS A 57 -4.10 4.37 26.60
N LEU A 58 -4.25 5.50 25.89
CA LEU A 58 -3.75 6.77 26.38
C LEU A 58 -4.64 7.20 27.54
N SER A 59 -4.02 7.53 28.67
CA SER A 59 -4.76 7.91 29.88
C SER A 59 -5.61 9.17 29.62
N ASP A 60 -6.85 9.14 30.12
CA ASP A 60 -7.73 10.30 30.26
C ASP A 60 -7.56 10.99 31.62
N ASP A 61 -6.55 10.65 32.45
CA ASP A 61 -6.48 11.00 33.89
C ASP A 61 -7.00 12.42 34.17
N VAL A 62 -8.26 12.42 34.61
CA VAL A 62 -9.15 13.55 34.86
C VAL A 62 -8.63 14.48 35.95
N ASN A 63 -7.54 14.09 36.63
CA ASN A 63 -6.83 14.92 37.61
C ASN A 63 -5.71 15.77 37.00
N VAL A 64 -5.47 15.68 35.68
CA VAL A 64 -4.60 16.58 34.92
C VAL A 64 -5.48 17.35 33.93
N PRO A 65 -6.01 18.52 34.30
CA PRO A 65 -6.87 19.29 33.42
C PRO A 65 -6.04 19.98 32.35
N GLU A 66 -5.79 19.29 31.24
CA GLU A 66 -5.69 19.78 29.86
C GLU A 66 -5.39 18.59 28.92
N ALA A 67 -6.16 18.50 27.83
CA ALA A 67 -6.13 17.43 26.84
C ALA A 67 -4.72 17.08 26.35
N ASP A 68 -4.42 15.79 26.08
CA ASP A 68 -3.20 15.29 25.40
C ASP A 68 -2.33 16.39 24.78
N GLU A 69 -1.40 16.95 25.57
CA GLU A 69 -0.55 18.08 25.20
C GLU A 69 0.60 17.67 24.28
N TYR A 70 0.72 16.37 24.00
CA TYR A 70 1.71 15.85 23.08
C TYR A 70 1.55 16.47 21.70
N VAL A 71 2.65 16.97 21.17
CA VAL A 71 2.72 17.53 19.83
C VAL A 71 3.22 16.45 18.89
N TYR A 72 2.38 16.08 17.93
CA TYR A 72 2.70 15.14 16.87
C TYR A 72 3.38 15.89 15.73
N HIS A 73 4.52 15.38 15.27
CA HIS A 73 5.37 15.97 14.26
C HIS A 73 5.40 15.10 13.00
N ALA A 74 5.12 15.73 11.86
CA ALA A 74 5.47 15.21 10.54
C ALA A 74 5.91 16.40 9.67
N ILE A 75 5.21 16.65 8.56
CA ILE A 75 5.37 17.91 7.78
C ILE A 75 4.87 19.11 8.58
N ALA A 76 3.85 18.89 9.42
CA ALA A 76 3.27 19.87 10.33
C ALA A 76 3.33 19.35 11.77
N SER A 77 3.17 20.27 12.72
CA SER A 77 3.09 19.96 14.15
C SER A 77 1.67 20.20 14.65
N VAL A 78 1.03 19.18 15.23
CA VAL A 78 -0.38 19.25 15.66
C VAL A 78 -0.56 18.56 17.01
N LYS A 79 -1.55 19.00 17.78
CA LYS A 79 -2.10 18.28 18.95
C LYS A 79 -3.29 17.43 18.53
N LEU A 80 -3.58 16.35 19.26
CA LEU A 80 -4.72 15.47 18.95
C LEU A 80 -6.05 16.25 18.93
N SER A 81 -6.23 17.22 19.85
CA SER A 81 -7.41 18.08 19.89
C SER A 81 -7.53 19.05 18.70
N GLN A 82 -6.41 19.49 18.13
CA GLN A 82 -6.42 20.30 16.91
C GLN A 82 -6.86 19.45 15.71
N VAL A 83 -6.43 18.19 15.67
CA VAL A 83 -6.82 17.26 14.61
C VAL A 83 -8.31 16.92 14.70
N GLN A 84 -8.85 16.67 15.90
CA GLN A 84 -10.30 16.47 16.06
C GLN A 84 -11.09 17.68 15.55
N ARG A 85 -10.69 18.90 15.90
CA ARG A 85 -11.35 20.10 15.36
C ARG A 85 -11.30 20.18 13.83
N ALA A 86 -10.23 19.71 13.21
CA ALA A 86 -10.16 19.66 11.75
C ALA A 86 -11.12 18.61 11.16
N VAL A 87 -11.25 17.46 11.82
CA VAL A 87 -12.24 16.42 11.50
C VAL A 87 -13.66 16.96 11.63
N ASP A 88 -13.98 17.65 12.73
CA ASP A 88 -15.32 18.21 12.99
C ASP A 88 -15.74 19.27 11.96
N VAL A 89 -14.77 20.00 11.40
CA VAL A 89 -15.01 21.03 10.37
C VAL A 89 -15.21 20.39 8.98
N GLY A 90 -14.73 19.17 8.77
CA GLY A 90 -14.86 18.43 7.51
C GLY A 90 -14.32 19.20 6.29
N GLY A 91 -15.00 19.07 5.14
CA GLY A 91 -14.57 19.68 3.88
C GLY A 91 -14.69 21.21 3.81
N ALA A 92 -15.20 21.87 4.85
CA ALA A 92 -15.40 23.31 4.85
C ALA A 92 -14.08 24.07 4.58
N LYS A 93 -14.19 25.23 3.91
CA LYS A 93 -13.05 26.06 3.47
C LYS A 93 -12.03 25.31 2.60
N GLY A 94 -12.45 24.24 1.93
CA GLY A 94 -11.62 23.50 0.97
C GLY A 94 -10.63 22.53 1.60
N MET A 95 -10.80 22.14 2.87
CA MET A 95 -9.89 21.19 3.54
C MET A 95 -9.90 19.79 2.90
N HIS A 96 -10.97 19.44 2.19
CA HIS A 96 -11.08 18.20 1.39
C HIS A 96 -10.99 18.46 -0.12
N GLY A 97 -10.44 19.61 -0.53
CA GLY A 97 -10.30 20.00 -1.94
C GLY A 97 -9.20 19.22 -2.68
N TRP A 98 -9.26 17.89 -2.67
CA TRP A 98 -8.20 17.02 -3.20
C TRP A 98 -8.09 17.02 -4.72
N TYR A 99 -9.22 17.17 -5.39
CA TYR A 99 -9.35 17.02 -6.84
C TYR A 99 -9.75 18.33 -7.47
N ARG A 100 -9.11 18.65 -8.59
CA ARG A 100 -9.45 19.81 -9.41
C ARG A 100 -9.36 19.47 -10.89
N LEU A 101 -9.99 20.28 -11.71
CA LEU A 101 -9.70 20.34 -13.13
C LEU A 101 -8.35 21.04 -13.34
N GLU A 102 -7.58 20.50 -14.28
CA GLU A 102 -6.46 21.19 -14.89
C GLU A 102 -7.00 22.49 -15.51
N GLY A 103 -6.58 23.64 -14.98
CA GLY A 103 -7.17 24.94 -15.32
C GLY A 103 -7.76 25.72 -14.14
N GLY A 104 -8.14 25.08 -13.02
CA GLY A 104 -8.50 25.86 -11.81
C GLY A 104 -9.52 25.24 -10.86
N ASP A 105 -10.60 24.69 -11.40
CA ASP A 105 -11.79 24.46 -10.59
C ASP A 105 -11.67 23.24 -9.67
N LEU A 106 -11.93 23.44 -8.38
CA LEU A 106 -12.10 22.34 -7.43
C LEU A 106 -13.32 21.51 -7.82
N LEU A 107 -13.17 20.19 -7.75
CA LEU A 107 -14.27 19.26 -7.99
C LEU A 107 -15.03 18.99 -6.69
N PRO A 108 -16.34 18.68 -6.78
CA PRO A 108 -17.07 18.20 -5.63
C PRO A 108 -16.49 16.88 -5.10
N PRO A 109 -16.71 16.57 -3.82
CA PRO A 109 -16.38 15.28 -3.23
C PRO A 109 -16.88 14.09 -4.06
N PRO A 110 -16.10 13.01 -4.17
CA PRO A 110 -16.56 11.78 -4.82
C PRO A 110 -17.70 11.13 -4.02
N PRO A 111 -18.64 10.43 -4.68
CA PRO A 111 -19.69 9.69 -3.97
C PRO A 111 -19.13 8.63 -3.01
N GLN A 112 -19.81 8.39 -1.89
CA GLN A 112 -19.39 7.40 -0.88
C GLN A 112 -19.16 6.00 -1.49
N ALA A 113 -20.01 5.57 -2.43
CA ALA A 113 -19.86 4.27 -3.10
C ALA A 113 -18.55 4.14 -3.90
N ASP A 114 -18.02 5.26 -4.42
CA ASP A 114 -16.74 5.28 -5.11
C ASP A 114 -15.57 5.21 -4.12
N ILE A 115 -15.71 5.83 -2.94
CA ILE A 115 -14.74 5.70 -1.84
C ILE A 115 -14.70 4.26 -1.31
N GLU A 116 -15.85 3.63 -1.06
CA GLU A 116 -15.89 2.21 -0.66
C GLU A 116 -15.27 1.30 -1.71
N SER A 117 -15.54 1.58 -2.99
CA SER A 117 -14.94 0.82 -4.09
C SER A 117 -13.42 0.97 -4.11
N TYR A 118 -12.88 2.15 -3.81
CA TYR A 118 -11.43 2.38 -3.69
C TYR A 118 -10.84 1.62 -2.49
N ILE A 119 -11.46 1.71 -1.30
CA ILE A 119 -11.05 0.96 -0.10
C ILE A 119 -11.03 -0.55 -0.40
N SER A 120 -12.03 -1.04 -1.13
CA SER A 120 -12.17 -2.45 -1.46
C SER A 120 -11.03 -3.02 -2.30
N ILE A 121 -10.23 -2.19 -2.98
CA ILE A 121 -9.06 -2.67 -3.75
C ILE A 121 -8.06 -3.38 -2.82
N PHE A 122 -7.96 -2.92 -1.58
CA PHE A 122 -6.89 -3.30 -0.66
C PHE A 122 -7.36 -4.29 0.42
N LEU A 123 -8.63 -4.68 0.40
CA LEU A 123 -9.16 -5.67 1.33
C LEU A 123 -8.52 -7.04 1.06
N PRO A 124 -8.23 -7.82 2.11
CA PRO A 124 -7.74 -9.18 1.91
C PRO A 124 -8.78 -10.09 1.23
N SER A 125 -10.07 -9.79 1.40
CA SER A 125 -11.19 -10.53 0.80
C SER A 125 -11.39 -10.27 -0.69
N THR A 126 -10.61 -9.37 -1.29
CA THR A 126 -10.65 -9.01 -2.70
C THR A 126 -9.32 -9.34 -3.38
N ALA A 127 -9.39 -9.74 -4.65
CA ALA A 127 -8.18 -9.88 -5.46
C ALA A 127 -7.88 -8.52 -6.09
N THR A 128 -6.75 -7.91 -5.74
CA THR A 128 -6.43 -6.51 -6.11
C THR A 128 -6.60 -6.25 -7.61
N ALA A 129 -6.08 -7.13 -8.46
CA ALA A 129 -6.18 -6.97 -9.91
C ALA A 129 -7.64 -6.90 -10.40
N SER A 130 -8.49 -7.83 -9.94
CA SER A 130 -9.91 -7.84 -10.30
C SER A 130 -10.66 -6.66 -9.70
N ALA A 131 -10.34 -6.27 -8.46
CA ALA A 131 -10.94 -5.12 -7.80
C ALA A 131 -10.60 -3.80 -8.52
N LEU A 132 -9.36 -3.63 -8.97
CA LEU A 132 -8.94 -2.48 -9.78
C LEU A 132 -9.65 -2.42 -11.13
N THR A 133 -9.77 -3.55 -11.83
CA THR A 133 -10.53 -3.60 -13.08
C THR A 133 -12.00 -3.25 -12.86
N ALA A 134 -12.63 -3.77 -11.81
CA ALA A 134 -14.00 -3.44 -11.44
C ALA A 134 -14.16 -1.98 -10.96
N PHE A 135 -13.11 -1.42 -10.35
CA PHE A 135 -13.05 -0.01 -9.97
C PHE A 135 -13.12 0.88 -11.22
N GLN A 136 -12.44 0.49 -12.31
CA GLN A 136 -12.51 1.20 -13.59
C GLN A 136 -13.83 0.97 -14.34
N SER A 137 -14.26 -0.29 -14.51
CA SER A 137 -15.35 -0.66 -15.41
C SER A 137 -16.72 -0.11 -14.98
N ASN A 138 -16.91 0.08 -13.68
CA ASN A 138 -18.15 0.58 -13.09
C ASN A 138 -18.15 2.10 -12.88
N ALA A 139 -17.09 2.80 -13.31
CA ALA A 139 -16.95 4.23 -13.12
C ALA A 139 -17.77 5.02 -14.16
N LYS A 140 -18.41 6.12 -13.73
CA LYS A 140 -19.04 7.06 -14.66
C LYS A 140 -17.97 7.75 -15.52
N ARG A 141 -18.32 8.09 -16.76
CA ARG A 141 -17.48 8.94 -17.62
C ARG A 141 -17.13 10.23 -16.87
N SER A 142 -15.88 10.69 -17.00
CA SER A 142 -15.33 11.88 -16.33
C SER A 142 -15.43 11.91 -14.79
N SER A 143 -15.63 10.77 -14.12
CA SER A 143 -15.58 10.70 -12.66
C SER A 143 -14.15 10.68 -12.13
N ILE A 144 -13.97 11.13 -10.87
CA ILE A 144 -12.72 10.98 -10.11
C ILE A 144 -12.32 9.50 -10.05
N ARG A 145 -13.28 8.61 -9.77
CA ARG A 145 -13.09 7.15 -9.76
C ARG A 145 -12.46 6.64 -11.05
N LEU A 146 -13.00 7.03 -12.21
CA LEU A 146 -12.45 6.59 -13.51
C LEU A 146 -11.00 7.03 -13.65
N ARG A 147 -10.71 8.29 -13.31
CA ARG A 147 -9.35 8.85 -13.39
C ARG A 147 -8.38 8.11 -12.46
N ALA A 148 -8.79 7.87 -11.22
CA ALA A 148 -7.98 7.18 -10.22
C ALA A 148 -7.73 5.72 -10.64
N ALA A 149 -8.77 5.01 -11.10
CA ALA A 149 -8.65 3.64 -11.57
C ALA A 149 -7.70 3.51 -12.76
N THR A 150 -7.84 4.38 -13.78
CA THR A 150 -6.95 4.41 -14.94
C THR A 150 -5.51 4.70 -14.53
N TYR A 151 -5.32 5.64 -13.61
CA TYR A 151 -3.99 5.96 -13.10
C TYR A 151 -3.34 4.77 -12.37
N LEU A 152 -4.05 4.18 -11.41
CA LEU A 152 -3.55 3.02 -10.65
C LEU A 152 -3.26 1.82 -11.56
N LEU A 153 -4.12 1.55 -12.54
CA LEU A 153 -3.89 0.48 -13.54
C LEU A 153 -2.66 0.76 -14.39
N SER A 154 -2.42 2.02 -14.79
CA SER A 154 -1.23 2.39 -15.57
C SER A 154 0.08 2.22 -14.79
N LYS A 155 0.02 2.28 -13.45
CA LYS A 155 1.18 2.12 -12.56
C LYS A 155 1.39 0.68 -12.10
N ARG A 156 0.33 -0.13 -12.08
CA ARG A 156 0.42 -1.53 -11.65
C ARG A 156 1.24 -2.35 -12.65
N TYR A 157 2.26 -3.03 -12.16
CA TYR A 157 3.14 -3.88 -12.96
C TYR A 157 3.46 -5.18 -12.22
N ILE A 158 3.37 -6.32 -12.91
CA ILE A 158 3.80 -7.63 -12.42
C ILE A 158 4.44 -8.39 -13.58
N ALA A 159 5.69 -8.81 -13.41
CA ALA A 159 6.44 -9.61 -14.37
C ALA A 159 6.04 -11.11 -14.36
N SER A 160 4.73 -11.43 -14.42
CA SER A 160 4.27 -12.81 -14.28
C SER A 160 4.63 -13.72 -15.45
N ASP A 161 4.88 -13.15 -16.62
CA ASP A 161 5.03 -13.93 -17.85
C ASP A 161 6.48 -14.37 -18.09
N ASP A 162 7.44 -13.61 -17.57
CA ASP A 162 8.87 -13.77 -17.80
C ASP A 162 9.67 -14.05 -16.51
N HIS A 163 9.08 -13.89 -15.32
CA HIS A 163 9.74 -14.17 -14.05
C HIS A 163 9.56 -15.63 -13.59
N PRO A 164 10.58 -16.27 -12.96
CA PRO A 164 10.48 -17.66 -12.49
C PRO A 164 9.35 -17.96 -11.49
N LEU A 165 8.87 -16.96 -10.74
CA LEU A 165 7.72 -17.13 -9.84
C LEU A 165 6.39 -17.22 -10.61
N GLY A 166 6.35 -16.74 -11.85
CA GLY A 166 5.20 -16.84 -12.74
C GLY A 166 3.91 -16.33 -12.09
N ASN A 167 2.86 -17.13 -12.21
CA ASN A 167 1.54 -16.87 -11.63
C ASN A 167 1.52 -16.79 -10.09
N GLN A 168 2.57 -17.21 -9.37
CA GLN A 168 2.63 -17.04 -7.91
C GLN A 168 2.70 -15.55 -7.52
N LEU A 169 3.13 -14.67 -8.44
CA LEU A 169 3.12 -13.22 -8.23
C LEU A 169 1.69 -12.65 -8.20
N ILE A 170 0.69 -13.40 -8.66
CA ILE A 170 -0.73 -13.02 -8.60
C ILE A 170 -1.31 -13.48 -7.28
N ILE A 171 -1.35 -12.57 -6.30
CA ILE A 171 -1.79 -12.92 -4.94
C ILE A 171 -3.32 -13.13 -4.91
N PRO A 172 -3.79 -14.30 -4.46
CA PRO A 172 -5.21 -14.56 -4.33
C PRO A 172 -5.81 -13.84 -3.10
N LYS A 173 -7.11 -13.53 -3.19
CA LYS A 173 -7.90 -13.12 -2.04
C LYS A 173 -7.93 -14.20 -0.95
N THR A 174 -8.10 -13.78 0.29
CA THR A 174 -8.38 -14.68 1.40
C THR A 174 -9.83 -15.16 1.36
N LYS A 175 -10.02 -16.45 1.66
CA LYS A 175 -11.37 -17.02 1.82
C LYS A 175 -11.95 -16.57 3.16
N LYS A 176 -13.26 -16.28 3.18
CA LYS A 176 -14.00 -15.86 4.39
C LYS A 176 -13.90 -16.91 5.51
N ASP A 177 -13.89 -18.20 5.14
CA ASP A 177 -13.76 -19.34 6.06
C ASP A 177 -12.32 -19.86 6.18
N SER A 178 -11.33 -18.98 5.99
CA SER A 178 -9.93 -19.38 6.16
C SER A 178 -9.72 -19.89 7.58
N LYS A 179 -9.25 -21.14 7.73
CA LYS A 179 -8.85 -21.72 9.02
C LYS A 179 -7.70 -20.95 9.68
N THR A 180 -7.04 -20.09 8.92
CA THR A 180 -6.01 -19.17 9.39
C THR A 180 -6.51 -17.75 9.23
N PRO A 181 -6.91 -17.07 10.31
CA PRO A 181 -7.26 -15.66 10.25
C PRO A 181 -6.02 -14.82 9.93
N LEU A 182 -6.21 -13.77 9.13
CA LEU A 182 -5.17 -12.76 8.94
C LEU A 182 -4.99 -11.95 10.23
N PRO A 183 -3.80 -11.39 10.47
CA PRO A 183 -3.60 -10.52 11.63
C PRO A 183 -4.46 -9.26 11.53
N CYS A 184 -4.96 -8.79 12.67
CA CYS A 184 -5.63 -7.51 12.78
C CYS A 184 -4.67 -6.38 12.33
N ASN A 185 -5.19 -5.45 11.54
CA ASN A 185 -4.44 -4.33 10.97
C ASN A 185 -5.16 -3.01 11.30
N PRO A 186 -5.00 -2.48 12.52
CA PRO A 186 -5.71 -1.27 12.94
C PRO A 186 -5.38 -0.08 12.04
N TYR A 187 -4.16 0.01 11.51
CA TYR A 187 -3.80 1.07 10.57
C TYR A 187 -4.70 1.04 9.32
N PHE A 188 -5.01 -0.13 8.79
CA PHE A 188 -5.95 -0.25 7.68
C PHE A 188 -7.33 0.29 8.03
N ASP A 189 -7.82 0.05 9.23
CA ASP A 189 -9.14 0.50 9.68
C ASP A 189 -9.20 2.03 9.83
N PHE A 190 -8.20 2.61 10.52
CA PHE A 190 -8.06 4.06 10.64
C PHE A 190 -7.87 4.73 9.27
N TRP A 191 -7.10 4.10 8.37
CA TRP A 191 -6.95 4.56 7.00
C TRP A 191 -8.26 4.52 6.22
N ALA A 192 -8.99 3.41 6.27
CA ALA A 192 -10.26 3.25 5.59
C ALA A 192 -11.28 4.28 6.09
N TRP A 193 -11.37 4.50 7.41
CA TRP A 193 -12.15 5.58 7.98
C TRP A 193 -11.70 6.95 7.44
N SER A 194 -10.39 7.23 7.42
CA SER A 194 -9.88 8.51 6.90
C SER A 194 -10.23 8.74 5.43
N CYS A 195 -10.32 7.69 4.60
CA CYS A 195 -10.79 7.82 3.22
C CYS A 195 -12.24 8.28 3.16
N ARG A 196 -13.11 7.76 4.04
CA ARG A 196 -14.52 8.17 4.13
C ARG A 196 -14.64 9.60 4.64
N ASN A 197 -14.03 9.87 5.79
CA ASN A 197 -14.11 11.15 6.47
C ASN A 197 -13.53 12.29 5.61
N LEU A 198 -12.39 12.05 4.96
CA LEU A 198 -11.72 13.05 4.12
C LEU A 198 -12.19 13.03 2.66
N GLU A 199 -13.22 12.26 2.31
CA GLU A 199 -13.79 12.24 0.95
C GLU A 199 -12.74 11.87 -0.14
N TRP A 200 -11.90 10.88 0.14
CA TRP A 200 -10.78 10.47 -0.71
C TRP A 200 -11.09 9.19 -1.49
N CYS A 201 -11.00 9.27 -2.82
CA CYS A 201 -11.27 8.17 -3.76
C CYS A 201 -9.99 7.68 -4.49
N GLY A 202 -8.83 7.96 -3.90
CA GLY A 202 -7.54 7.52 -4.42
C GLY A 202 -6.82 8.53 -5.30
N PRO A 203 -5.57 8.21 -5.68
CA PRO A 203 -4.68 9.13 -6.36
C PRO A 203 -5.03 9.29 -7.84
N VAL A 204 -4.79 10.49 -8.35
CA VAL A 204 -4.83 10.82 -9.78
C VAL A 204 -3.49 11.45 -10.17
N PRO A 205 -3.16 11.61 -11.46
CA PRO A 205 -1.92 12.26 -11.87
C PRO A 205 -1.77 13.65 -11.22
N ILE A 206 -0.54 13.97 -10.83
CA ILE A 206 -0.14 15.34 -10.51
C ILE A 206 -0.03 16.09 -11.85
N SER A 207 -0.46 17.35 -11.91
CA SER A 207 -0.25 18.15 -13.13
C SER A 207 1.24 18.31 -13.41
N SER A 208 1.61 18.22 -14.69
CA SER A 208 2.96 18.46 -15.21
C SER A 208 3.44 19.92 -15.04
N SER A 209 2.58 20.82 -14.55
CA SER A 209 2.80 22.27 -14.48
C SER A 209 3.47 22.80 -13.20
N LEU A 210 4.09 21.95 -12.37
CA LEU A 210 5.03 22.40 -11.33
C LEU A 210 6.48 22.23 -11.84
N PRO A 211 7.35 23.24 -11.67
CA PRO A 211 8.28 23.65 -12.73
C PRO A 211 9.54 22.78 -12.81
N HIS A 212 9.82 22.20 -13.98
CA HIS A 212 11.17 21.82 -14.41
C HIS A 212 11.41 22.22 -15.87
N ASN A 213 12.28 23.22 -16.01
CA ASN A 213 13.02 23.70 -17.19
C ASN A 213 12.28 24.05 -18.50
N ASN A 214 12.38 25.35 -18.81
CA ASN A 214 12.26 25.94 -20.14
C ASN A 214 13.10 25.19 -21.16
N ASN A 215 12.45 24.45 -22.06
CA ASN A 215 12.88 24.32 -23.45
C ASN A 215 11.60 24.41 -24.29
N GLY A 216 11.45 25.54 -24.98
CA GLY A 216 10.24 25.92 -25.69
C GLY A 216 9.99 25.07 -26.93
N GLU A 217 9.33 23.94 -26.74
CA GLU A 217 8.62 23.26 -27.82
C GLU A 217 7.11 23.33 -27.52
N GLU A 218 6.43 24.23 -28.22
CA GLU A 218 4.97 24.32 -28.26
C GLU A 218 4.41 23.00 -28.79
N THR A 219 3.97 22.14 -27.86
CA THR A 219 3.22 20.95 -28.21
C THR A 219 1.77 21.37 -28.42
N GLN A 220 1.23 21.11 -29.61
CA GLN A 220 -0.16 21.40 -29.95
C GLN A 220 -1.11 20.81 -28.90
N GLN A 221 -1.76 21.69 -28.17
CA GLN A 221 -2.69 21.39 -27.09
C GLN A 221 -3.99 20.88 -27.72
N ASN A 222 -4.28 19.59 -27.57
CA ASN A 222 -5.57 19.03 -27.98
C ASN A 222 -6.67 19.63 -27.09
N GLU A 223 -7.79 20.09 -27.66
CA GLU A 223 -8.96 20.65 -26.92
C GLU A 223 -9.55 19.69 -25.86
N ASN A 224 -9.17 18.41 -25.85
CA ASN A 224 -9.53 17.44 -24.81
C ASN A 224 -8.66 17.52 -23.53
N ASP A 225 -7.58 18.31 -23.53
CA ASP A 225 -6.66 18.43 -22.40
C ASP A 225 -7.17 19.38 -21.29
N GLU A 226 -8.08 20.31 -21.61
CA GLU A 226 -8.63 21.30 -20.65
C GLU A 226 -9.60 20.70 -19.60
N LYS A 227 -9.83 19.38 -19.60
CA LYS A 227 -10.74 18.70 -18.65
C LYS A 227 -10.10 17.54 -17.90
N LYS A 228 -8.76 17.54 -17.75
CA LYS A 228 -8.07 16.50 -16.98
C LYS A 228 -8.23 16.74 -15.47
N ILE A 229 -8.69 15.72 -14.76
CA ILE A 229 -8.71 15.72 -13.29
C ILE A 229 -7.28 15.48 -12.78
N ILE A 230 -6.81 16.39 -11.91
CA ILE A 230 -5.49 16.37 -11.27
C ILE A 230 -5.63 16.53 -9.74
N LEU A 231 -4.56 16.20 -9.01
CA LEU A 231 -4.48 16.50 -7.58
C LEU A 231 -4.23 17.99 -7.34
N SER A 232 -5.00 18.61 -6.44
CA SER A 232 -4.95 20.05 -6.18
C SER A 232 -3.61 20.53 -5.63
N ASN A 233 -3.01 19.76 -4.71
CA ASN A 233 -1.67 20.00 -4.20
C ASN A 233 -1.09 18.69 -3.63
N PRO A 234 -0.13 18.04 -4.32
CA PRO A 234 0.45 16.76 -3.86
C PRO A 234 1.29 16.89 -2.58
N ARG A 235 1.65 18.13 -2.21
CA ARG A 235 2.35 18.42 -0.95
C ARG A 235 1.41 18.71 0.20
N MET A 236 0.13 18.98 -0.06
CA MET A 236 -0.89 19.12 0.97
C MET A 236 -1.15 17.76 1.62
N SER A 237 -1.45 17.79 2.91
CA SER A 237 -1.90 16.62 3.67
C SER A 237 -2.83 17.10 4.77
N HIS A 238 -3.82 16.28 5.11
CA HIS A 238 -4.71 16.59 6.21
C HIS A 238 -3.95 16.54 7.55
N HIS A 239 -4.46 17.26 8.56
CA HIS A 239 -3.90 17.32 9.91
C HIS A 239 -3.86 15.95 10.63
N ILE A 240 -4.54 14.94 10.09
CA ILE A 240 -4.49 13.55 10.55
C ILE A 240 -3.13 12.88 10.33
N LEU A 241 -2.39 13.30 9.29
CA LEU A 241 -1.19 12.60 8.86
C LEU A 241 -0.11 12.48 9.97
N PRO A 242 0.23 13.55 10.72
CA PRO A 242 1.14 13.42 11.86
C PRO A 242 0.71 12.37 12.89
N ILE A 243 -0.60 12.25 13.17
CA ILE A 243 -1.11 11.26 14.13
C ILE A 243 -0.86 9.85 13.62
N PHE A 244 -1.17 9.58 12.35
CA PHE A 244 -0.99 8.24 11.80
C PHE A 244 0.49 7.89 11.63
N MET A 245 1.34 8.85 11.22
CA MET A 245 2.78 8.63 11.17
C MET A 245 3.31 8.24 12.55
N HIS A 246 2.97 9.00 13.60
CA HIS A 246 3.43 8.71 14.97
C HIS A 246 2.96 7.36 15.52
N HIS A 247 1.73 6.96 15.19
CA HIS A 247 1.11 5.78 15.78
C HIS A 247 1.29 4.51 14.95
N PHE A 248 1.32 4.60 13.61
CA PHE A 248 1.35 3.44 12.71
C PHE A 248 2.47 3.50 11.66
N GLY A 249 3.02 4.68 11.36
CA GLY A 249 4.06 4.85 10.34
C GLY A 249 3.51 5.40 9.02
N CYS A 250 4.31 5.37 7.95
CA CYS A 250 4.05 6.20 6.75
C CYS A 250 3.13 5.56 5.69
N ALA A 251 3.03 4.23 5.65
CA ALA A 251 2.23 3.51 4.66
C ALA A 251 1.58 2.27 5.27
N VAL A 252 0.38 1.92 4.81
CA VAL A 252 -0.38 0.79 5.34
C VAL A 252 0.06 -0.50 4.63
N PRO A 253 0.49 -1.55 5.35
CA PRO A 253 0.71 -2.86 4.75
C PRO A 253 -0.61 -3.50 4.33
N SER A 254 -0.70 -3.96 3.08
CA SER A 254 -1.83 -4.72 2.54
C SER A 254 -1.53 -6.22 2.48
N HIS A 255 -2.57 -7.06 2.38
CA HIS A 255 -2.42 -8.51 2.18
C HIS A 255 -1.56 -8.86 0.95
N GLU A 256 -1.76 -8.17 -0.19
CA GLU A 256 -0.95 -8.36 -1.39
C GLU A 256 0.53 -8.04 -1.11
N SER A 257 0.81 -6.93 -0.42
CA SER A 257 2.19 -6.51 -0.11
C SER A 257 2.92 -7.48 0.83
N LEU A 258 2.27 -7.92 1.92
CA LEU A 258 2.84 -8.87 2.87
C LEU A 258 3.05 -10.25 2.24
N SER A 259 2.12 -10.68 1.38
CA SER A 259 2.23 -11.94 0.63
C SER A 259 3.38 -11.93 -0.36
N LEU A 260 3.56 -10.83 -1.11
CA LEU A 260 4.68 -10.66 -2.03
C LEU A 260 6.01 -10.67 -1.29
N LEU A 261 6.13 -9.95 -0.16
CA LEU A 261 7.35 -9.95 0.65
C LEU A 261 7.71 -11.35 1.15
N LYS A 262 6.73 -12.13 1.62
CA LYS A 262 6.93 -13.55 1.96
C LYS A 262 7.42 -14.35 0.75
N LEU A 263 6.77 -14.20 -0.39
CA LEU A 263 7.08 -14.94 -1.61
C LEU A 263 8.50 -14.65 -2.12
N PHE A 264 8.90 -13.38 -2.13
CA PHE A 264 10.24 -12.96 -2.55
C PHE A 264 11.34 -13.31 -1.54
N ALA A 265 11.01 -13.35 -0.25
CA ALA A 265 11.92 -13.83 0.76
C ALA A 265 12.29 -15.31 0.57
N ARG A 266 11.34 -16.17 0.17
CA ARG A 266 11.57 -17.62 0.01
C ARG A 266 12.22 -18.24 1.25
N GLY A 267 11.79 -17.82 2.44
CA GLY A 267 12.36 -18.24 3.73
C GLY A 267 13.63 -17.52 4.16
N ARG A 268 14.25 -16.71 3.28
CA ARG A 268 15.39 -15.84 3.66
C ARG A 268 14.95 -14.78 4.68
N PRO A 269 15.86 -14.31 5.54
CA PRO A 269 15.56 -13.18 6.41
C PRO A 269 15.18 -11.93 5.61
N ILE A 270 14.24 -11.15 6.14
CA ILE A 270 13.92 -9.80 5.67
C ILE A 270 14.59 -8.80 6.61
N ILE A 271 15.20 -7.75 6.06
CA ILE A 271 15.73 -6.61 6.83
C ILE A 271 14.85 -5.40 6.52
N ASP A 272 14.03 -4.99 7.47
CA ASP A 272 13.32 -3.71 7.47
C ASP A 272 14.31 -2.62 7.92
N MET A 273 14.88 -1.90 6.95
CA MET A 273 15.96 -0.96 7.14
C MET A 273 15.44 0.48 7.15
N GLY A 274 15.70 1.20 8.24
CA GLY A 274 14.96 2.43 8.56
C GLY A 274 13.55 2.12 9.05
N SER A 275 13.41 1.07 9.88
CA SER A 275 12.10 0.52 10.28
C SER A 275 11.20 1.47 11.07
N GLY A 276 11.71 2.63 11.52
CA GLY A 276 10.95 3.62 12.27
C GLY A 276 10.34 3.05 13.55
N ASN A 277 9.02 3.15 13.70
CA ASN A 277 8.29 2.57 14.83
C ASN A 277 8.11 1.03 14.75
N GLY A 278 8.50 0.40 13.63
CA GLY A 278 8.45 -1.05 13.46
C GLY A 278 7.08 -1.63 13.09
N TYR A 279 6.08 -0.82 12.69
CA TYR A 279 4.75 -1.35 12.33
C TYR A 279 4.78 -2.38 11.20
N TRP A 280 5.56 -2.12 10.14
CA TRP A 280 5.73 -3.07 9.03
C TRP A 280 6.39 -4.36 9.48
N THR A 281 7.46 -4.27 10.30
CA THR A 281 8.07 -5.44 10.93
C THR A 281 7.07 -6.23 11.77
N PHE A 282 6.28 -5.55 12.62
CA PHE A 282 5.25 -6.18 13.44
C PHE A 282 4.22 -6.92 12.56
N MET A 283 3.65 -6.25 11.56
CA MET A 283 2.66 -6.84 10.65
C MET A 283 3.23 -8.01 9.85
N LEU A 284 4.47 -7.92 9.36
CA LEU A 284 5.15 -9.03 8.67
C LEU A 284 5.33 -10.23 9.59
N ARG A 285 5.77 -10.03 10.84
CA ARG A 285 5.94 -11.13 11.80
C ARG A 285 4.60 -11.80 12.13
N GLN A 286 3.55 -11.02 12.36
CA GLN A 286 2.20 -11.53 12.61
C GLN A 286 1.66 -12.31 11.39
N TYR A 287 1.87 -11.78 10.18
CA TYR A 287 1.44 -12.43 8.93
C TYR A 287 2.19 -13.74 8.65
N LEU A 288 3.50 -13.77 8.91
CA LEU A 288 4.31 -14.99 8.77
C LEU A 288 3.92 -16.04 9.82
N HIS A 289 3.58 -15.61 11.04
CA HIS A 289 3.14 -16.49 12.11
C HIS A 289 1.75 -17.10 11.84
N SER A 290 0.79 -16.32 11.34
CA SER A 290 -0.57 -16.82 11.09
C SER A 290 -0.56 -17.97 10.08
N LEU A 291 0.24 -17.88 9.02
CA LEU A 291 0.30 -18.87 7.94
C LEU A 291 0.92 -20.23 8.34
N GLY A 292 1.34 -20.40 9.60
CA GLY A 292 1.88 -21.65 10.14
C GLY A 292 3.26 -22.04 9.59
N PRO A 293 3.89 -23.08 10.17
CA PRO A 293 5.16 -23.60 9.65
C PRO A 293 4.97 -24.15 8.22
N SER A 294 5.82 -23.72 7.29
CA SER A 294 5.82 -24.27 5.93
C SER A 294 6.15 -25.76 5.98
N SER A 295 5.33 -26.58 5.34
CA SER A 295 5.39 -28.05 5.36
C SER A 295 6.66 -28.65 4.75
N SER A 296 7.62 -27.84 4.30
CA SER A 296 8.82 -28.30 3.57
C SER A 296 10.16 -27.97 4.24
N SER A 297 10.22 -27.37 5.42
CA SER A 297 11.49 -27.28 6.16
C SER A 297 11.32 -27.39 7.68
N SER A 298 11.94 -28.43 8.22
CA SER A 298 12.38 -28.46 9.61
C SER A 298 13.28 -27.24 9.87
N SER A 299 12.99 -26.48 10.93
CA SER A 299 13.91 -25.55 11.59
C SER A 299 14.22 -24.21 10.89
N SER A 300 13.26 -23.28 10.87
CA SER A 300 13.39 -21.91 11.45
C SER A 300 12.27 -21.00 10.93
N GLN A 301 11.60 -20.29 11.83
CA GLN A 301 10.65 -19.24 11.47
C GLN A 301 11.40 -18.17 10.65
N GLN A 302 10.83 -17.76 9.51
CA GLN A 302 11.42 -16.72 8.67
C GLN A 302 11.66 -15.46 9.51
N LYS A 303 12.91 -15.02 9.59
CA LYS A 303 13.33 -13.93 10.48
C LYS A 303 13.10 -12.58 9.82
N VAL A 304 12.62 -11.61 10.59
CA VAL A 304 12.48 -10.21 10.17
C VAL A 304 13.28 -9.35 11.14
N TYR A 305 14.35 -8.71 10.64
CA TYR A 305 15.17 -7.76 11.39
C TYR A 305 14.60 -6.36 11.20
N ALA A 306 14.42 -5.62 12.29
CA ALA A 306 14.17 -4.18 12.26
C ALA A 306 15.47 -3.46 12.62
N VAL A 307 15.96 -2.61 11.72
CA VAL A 307 17.16 -1.80 11.94
C VAL A 307 16.80 -0.34 11.75
N ASP A 308 17.11 0.49 12.75
CA ASP A 308 16.83 1.93 12.70
C ASP A 308 17.89 2.70 13.48
N ASN A 309 18.20 3.93 13.08
CA ASN A 309 19.14 4.78 13.82
C ASN A 309 18.46 5.58 14.95
N ASN A 310 17.14 5.47 15.07
CA ASN A 310 16.27 6.15 16.03
C ASN A 310 16.44 7.67 16.01
N GLN A 311 16.71 8.23 14.81
CA GLN A 311 16.78 9.68 14.58
C GLN A 311 15.40 10.34 14.69
N SER A 312 14.35 9.64 14.27
CA SER A 312 12.97 10.10 14.42
C SER A 312 12.39 9.66 15.76
N GLU A 313 11.71 10.57 16.44
CA GLU A 313 10.97 10.27 17.66
C GLU A 313 9.54 9.85 17.32
N TRP A 314 9.17 8.65 17.76
CA TRP A 314 7.84 8.08 17.56
C TRP A 314 7.11 8.00 18.89
N ARG A 315 5.79 8.23 18.88
CA ARG A 315 4.98 8.09 20.09
C ARG A 315 4.79 6.61 20.44
N VAL A 316 4.57 5.79 19.40
CA VAL A 316 4.38 4.34 19.51
C VAL A 316 5.59 3.63 18.92
N MET A 317 5.98 2.52 19.54
CA MET A 317 6.84 1.49 18.99
C MET A 317 6.05 0.18 18.96
N TRP A 318 6.01 -0.50 17.82
CA TRP A 318 5.24 -1.76 17.67
C TRP A 318 6.03 -3.02 18.01
N ILE A 319 7.34 -2.86 18.15
CA ILE A 319 8.29 -3.90 18.52
C ILE A 319 9.27 -3.33 19.55
N ASP A 320 9.81 -4.20 20.39
CA ASP A 320 10.79 -3.87 21.43
C ASP A 320 12.22 -4.29 21.10
N ASP A 321 12.40 -5.00 19.98
CA ASP A 321 13.68 -5.57 19.55
C ASP A 321 14.28 -4.86 18.32
N THR A 322 13.93 -3.59 18.09
CA THR A 322 14.57 -2.76 17.06
C THR A 322 16.08 -2.69 17.31
N ILE A 323 16.88 -3.06 16.32
CA ILE A 323 18.33 -2.96 16.36
C ILE A 323 18.70 -1.50 16.09
N ILE A 324 19.20 -0.82 17.12
CA ILE A 324 19.62 0.57 17.03
C ILE A 324 21.02 0.63 16.40
N ALA A 325 21.07 0.95 15.11
CA ALA A 325 22.32 1.02 14.36
C ALA A 325 22.22 1.93 13.13
N ASP A 326 23.37 2.43 12.68
CA ASP A 326 23.50 2.93 11.31
C ASP A 326 23.33 1.77 10.32
N GLY A 327 22.36 1.90 9.41
CA GLY A 327 21.97 0.81 8.53
C GLY A 327 23.07 0.32 7.60
N VAL A 328 23.87 1.24 7.05
CA VAL A 328 24.98 0.92 6.13
C VAL A 328 26.08 0.17 6.87
N ARG A 329 26.45 0.63 8.08
CA ARG A 329 27.44 -0.04 8.94
C ARG A 329 26.95 -1.41 9.40
N TRP A 330 25.69 -1.52 9.81
CA TRP A 330 25.10 -2.79 10.22
C TRP A 330 25.17 -3.81 9.10
N LEU A 331 24.70 -3.42 7.90
CA LEU A 331 24.69 -4.27 6.71
C LEU A 331 26.11 -4.70 6.29
N SER A 332 27.06 -3.77 6.35
CA SER A 332 28.45 -4.00 5.93
C SER A 332 29.30 -4.74 6.96
N SER A 333 28.74 -5.06 8.13
CA SER A 333 29.48 -5.81 9.16
C SER A 333 29.85 -7.22 8.66
N PRO A 334 30.96 -7.80 9.17
CA PRO A 334 31.38 -9.16 8.78
C PRO A 334 30.32 -10.24 9.04
N VAL A 335 29.46 -10.02 10.04
CA VAL A 335 28.37 -10.93 10.41
C VAL A 335 27.28 -10.93 9.35
N HIS A 336 26.92 -9.77 8.83
CA HIS A 336 25.80 -9.60 7.91
C HIS A 336 26.20 -9.70 6.43
N LYS A 337 27.50 -9.64 6.10
CA LYS A 337 28.06 -9.92 4.76
C LYS A 337 27.37 -9.12 3.65
N GLY A 338 27.03 -7.85 3.92
CA GLY A 338 26.31 -6.99 2.98
C GLY A 338 24.85 -7.39 2.73
N GLY A 339 24.27 -8.27 3.56
CA GLY A 339 22.91 -8.77 3.39
C GLY A 339 22.73 -9.72 2.20
N LYS A 340 23.81 -10.37 1.72
CA LYS A 340 23.79 -11.19 0.50
C LYS A 340 22.71 -12.28 0.45
N ASP A 341 22.36 -12.85 1.61
CA ASP A 341 21.40 -13.96 1.75
C ASP A 341 20.06 -13.48 2.34
N MET A 342 19.77 -12.17 2.26
CA MET A 342 18.59 -11.54 2.85
C MET A 342 17.79 -10.79 1.78
N VAL A 343 16.57 -10.37 2.13
CA VAL A 343 15.78 -9.40 1.36
C VAL A 343 15.84 -8.06 2.08
N LEU A 344 16.24 -7.01 1.37
CA LEU A 344 16.20 -5.64 1.90
C LEU A 344 14.81 -5.06 1.69
N LEU A 345 14.17 -4.60 2.76
CA LEU A 345 12.94 -3.84 2.76
C LEU A 345 13.25 -2.40 3.18
N LEU A 346 12.83 -1.44 2.37
CA LEU A 346 12.87 -0.01 2.69
C LEU A 346 11.45 0.51 2.74
N VAL A 347 10.98 0.89 3.93
CA VAL A 347 9.65 1.49 4.08
C VAL A 347 9.78 2.99 4.20
N TYR A 348 9.23 3.69 3.20
CA TYR A 348 9.18 5.14 3.11
C TYR A 348 10.54 5.80 3.33
N PRO A 349 11.57 5.43 2.53
CA PRO A 349 12.92 5.92 2.75
C PRO A 349 12.97 7.44 2.73
N ILE A 350 13.71 8.04 3.65
CA ILE A 350 13.82 9.49 3.76
C ILE A 350 14.52 10.11 2.54
N VAL A 351 14.06 11.30 2.14
CA VAL A 351 14.69 12.06 1.04
C VAL A 351 16.04 12.63 1.44
N GLY A 352 16.24 13.07 2.69
CA GLY A 352 17.48 13.75 3.08
C GLY A 352 17.74 15.04 2.30
N GLY A 353 18.92 15.63 2.48
CA GLY A 353 19.30 16.88 1.81
C GLY A 353 19.27 18.12 2.72
N GLU A 354 19.91 19.18 2.25
CA GLU A 354 19.89 20.49 2.90
C GLU A 354 18.46 21.02 3.01
N GLY A 355 18.04 21.37 4.23
CA GLY A 355 16.66 21.80 4.53
C GLY A 355 15.64 20.68 4.75
N SER A 356 16.02 19.40 4.67
CA SER A 356 15.17 18.29 5.12
C SER A 356 15.36 18.02 6.62
N ALA A 357 14.34 17.46 7.29
CA ALA A 357 14.44 17.06 8.69
C ALA A 357 15.55 16.04 8.97
N ALA A 358 15.94 15.25 7.95
CA ALA A 358 17.01 14.27 8.06
C ALA A 358 18.41 14.84 7.81
N GLY A 359 18.52 16.04 7.21
CA GLY A 359 19.78 16.63 6.79
C GLY A 359 20.53 15.80 5.73
N GLY A 360 21.84 16.05 5.60
CA GLY A 360 22.72 15.27 4.70
C GLY A 360 22.55 15.60 3.21
N LYS A 361 22.81 14.62 2.34
CA LYS A 361 22.63 14.74 0.88
C LYS A 361 21.28 14.17 0.46
N GLU A 362 20.68 14.75 -0.57
CA GLU A 362 19.44 14.20 -1.15
C GLU A 362 19.65 12.76 -1.63
N GLY A 363 18.77 11.87 -1.17
CA GLY A 363 18.82 10.43 -1.33
C GLY A 363 20.01 9.75 -0.70
N GLY A 364 20.74 10.40 0.21
CA GLY A 364 21.99 9.89 0.78
C GLY A 364 21.84 8.49 1.38
N PHE A 365 20.84 8.32 2.25
CA PHE A 365 20.52 7.04 2.88
C PHE A 365 20.27 5.92 1.86
N THR A 366 19.36 6.15 0.91
CA THR A 366 19.02 5.17 -0.14
C THR A 366 20.24 4.85 -1.02
N ARG A 367 21.00 5.86 -1.45
CA ARG A 367 22.17 5.69 -2.33
C ARG A 367 23.27 4.87 -1.65
N GLU A 368 23.53 5.13 -0.37
CA GLU A 368 24.56 4.42 0.39
C GLU A 368 24.16 2.97 0.68
N LEU A 369 22.89 2.73 1.03
CA LEU A 369 22.37 1.37 1.19
C LEU A 369 22.44 0.56 -0.10
N MET A 370 22.06 1.14 -1.24
CA MET A 370 22.15 0.47 -2.54
C MET A 370 23.58 0.02 -2.87
N LYS A 371 24.60 0.83 -2.52
CA LYS A 371 26.01 0.48 -2.71
C LYS A 371 26.49 -0.62 -1.76
N ALA A 372 26.04 -0.56 -0.51
CA ALA A 372 26.42 -1.52 0.52
C ALA A 372 25.77 -2.88 0.32
N TYR A 373 24.54 -2.91 -0.20
CA TYR A 373 23.75 -4.13 -0.33
C TYR A 373 24.28 -5.09 -1.40
N LYS A 374 24.51 -6.33 -0.97
CA LYS A 374 25.05 -7.43 -1.78
C LYS A 374 24.02 -8.52 -2.08
N GLY A 375 22.79 -8.39 -1.57
CA GLY A 375 21.69 -9.30 -1.90
C GLY A 375 21.14 -9.06 -3.31
N ASP A 376 20.14 -9.85 -3.67
CA ASP A 376 19.58 -9.90 -5.03
C ASP A 376 18.15 -9.36 -5.13
N THR A 377 17.53 -9.00 -4.00
CA THR A 377 16.12 -8.63 -3.92
C THR A 377 15.97 -7.42 -3.00
N ILE A 378 15.33 -6.36 -3.50
CA ILE A 378 14.98 -5.17 -2.73
C ILE A 378 13.49 -4.94 -2.89
N ALA A 379 12.80 -4.73 -1.77
CA ALA A 379 11.47 -4.20 -1.73
C ALA A 379 11.50 -2.77 -1.22
N VAL A 380 10.81 -1.86 -1.91
CA VAL A 380 10.65 -0.48 -1.47
C VAL A 380 9.17 -0.17 -1.38
N VAL A 381 8.74 0.26 -0.21
CA VAL A 381 7.44 0.89 -0.01
C VAL A 381 7.66 2.38 -0.07
N GLY A 382 7.02 3.09 -0.98
CA GLY A 382 7.20 4.52 -1.08
C GLY A 382 6.32 5.16 -2.13
N THR A 383 6.47 6.47 -2.27
CA THR A 383 5.60 7.26 -3.11
C THR A 383 5.89 6.96 -4.59
N GLN A 384 4.83 6.65 -5.34
CA GLN A 384 4.89 6.38 -6.78
C GLN A 384 4.56 7.59 -7.66
N ASN A 385 4.07 8.68 -7.06
CA ASN A 385 3.98 9.97 -7.71
C ASN A 385 5.20 10.84 -7.37
N GLY A 386 5.55 11.77 -8.27
CA GLY A 386 6.70 12.66 -8.12
C GLY A 386 6.50 13.77 -7.07
N ASN A 387 5.81 13.50 -5.95
CA ASN A 387 5.56 14.51 -4.92
C ASN A 387 6.80 14.85 -4.08
N GLY A 388 7.86 14.04 -4.19
CA GLY A 388 9.15 14.24 -3.52
C GLY A 388 9.18 13.86 -2.04
N TYR A 389 8.34 12.91 -1.59
CA TYR A 389 8.27 12.51 -0.18
C TYR A 389 9.18 11.34 0.22
N THR A 390 9.55 10.48 -0.74
CA THR A 390 10.33 9.27 -0.44
C THR A 390 11.55 9.15 -1.33
N GLY A 391 12.70 8.90 -0.71
CA GLY A 391 13.99 8.60 -1.35
C GLY A 391 14.61 9.81 -2.04
N PHE A 392 13.89 10.48 -2.92
CA PHE A 392 14.37 11.58 -3.74
C PHE A 392 13.28 12.64 -3.94
N LYS A 393 13.68 13.89 -4.15
CA LYS A 393 12.75 15.01 -4.27
C LYS A 393 12.09 15.08 -5.65
N GLY A 394 12.82 14.70 -6.70
CA GLY A 394 12.42 14.91 -8.09
C GLY A 394 12.40 13.67 -8.98
N VAL A 395 12.55 12.47 -8.41
CA VAL A 395 12.55 11.21 -9.17
C VAL A 395 11.84 10.14 -8.36
N THR A 396 11.01 9.32 -9.02
CA THR A 396 10.37 8.18 -8.34
C THR A 396 11.35 7.03 -8.16
N MET A 397 11.04 6.06 -7.29
CA MET A 397 11.95 4.96 -7.02
C MET A 397 12.21 4.10 -8.28
N ASP A 398 11.21 3.85 -9.10
CA ASP A 398 11.37 3.10 -10.35
C ASP A 398 12.22 3.83 -11.38
N GLU A 399 12.03 5.14 -11.55
CA GLU A 399 12.87 5.97 -12.41
C GLU A 399 14.33 6.00 -11.94
N TYR A 400 14.55 6.14 -10.64
CA TYR A 400 15.89 6.09 -10.04
C TYR A 400 16.56 4.73 -10.25
N MET A 401 15.84 3.64 -10.00
CA MET A 401 16.37 2.29 -10.15
C MET A 401 16.74 1.99 -11.60
N GLU A 402 15.86 2.34 -12.55
CA GLU A 402 16.13 2.14 -13.97
C GLU A 402 17.35 2.95 -14.42
N ARG A 403 17.40 4.25 -14.08
CA ARG A 403 18.46 5.16 -14.53
C ARG A 403 19.83 4.83 -13.95
N GLU A 404 19.91 4.49 -12.67
CA GLU A 404 21.19 4.40 -11.94
C GLU A 404 21.67 2.96 -11.76
N TRP A 405 20.75 2.00 -11.79
CA TRP A 405 20.99 0.61 -11.41
C TRP A 405 20.46 -0.42 -12.42
N GLY A 406 19.82 0.03 -13.51
CA GLY A 406 19.29 -0.81 -14.58
C GLY A 406 20.38 -1.39 -15.50
N GLY A 407 19.95 -1.80 -16.70
CA GLY A 407 20.80 -2.47 -17.70
C GLY A 407 20.69 -4.01 -17.67
N GLU A 408 21.38 -4.68 -18.61
CA GLU A 408 21.23 -6.13 -18.85
C GLU A 408 21.54 -6.99 -17.61
N GLU A 409 22.59 -6.64 -16.87
CA GLU A 409 23.01 -7.32 -15.63
C GLU A 409 22.54 -6.57 -14.36
N GLY A 410 21.76 -5.51 -14.53
CA GLY A 410 21.33 -4.61 -13.47
C GLY A 410 20.12 -5.11 -12.67
N TRP A 411 19.57 -4.18 -11.89
CA TRP A 411 18.31 -4.37 -11.18
C TRP A 411 17.15 -4.19 -12.14
N ARG A 412 16.21 -5.13 -12.11
CA ARG A 412 14.95 -5.06 -12.84
C ARG A 412 13.78 -4.96 -11.89
N ARG A 413 12.82 -4.08 -12.19
CA ARG A 413 11.52 -4.06 -11.50
C ARG A 413 10.78 -5.35 -11.84
N VAL A 414 10.30 -6.06 -10.83
CA VAL A 414 9.51 -7.29 -10.96
C VAL A 414 8.06 -7.04 -10.59
N VAL A 415 7.83 -6.18 -9.59
CA VAL A 415 6.50 -5.82 -9.12
C VAL A 415 6.42 -4.32 -8.82
N GLN A 416 5.29 -3.72 -9.16
CA GLN A 416 4.78 -2.46 -8.61
C GLN A 416 3.28 -2.64 -8.36
N VAL A 417 2.86 -2.63 -7.10
CA VAL A 417 1.44 -2.73 -6.72
C VAL A 417 1.05 -1.55 -5.83
N PRO A 418 -0.15 -0.99 -6.01
CA PRO A 418 -0.58 0.13 -5.19
C PRO A 418 -0.77 -0.30 -3.74
N LEU A 419 -0.58 0.65 -2.82
CA LEU A 419 -0.84 0.51 -1.40
C LEU A 419 -1.95 1.47 -0.96
N PRO A 420 -2.63 1.18 0.17
CA PRO A 420 -3.49 2.15 0.80
C PRO A 420 -2.71 3.43 1.08
N SER A 421 -3.18 4.53 0.48
CA SER A 421 -2.46 5.81 0.45
C SER A 421 -3.29 6.88 1.14
N PHE A 422 -2.65 7.72 1.94
CA PHE A 422 -3.30 8.88 2.54
C PHE A 422 -3.90 9.82 1.49
N ALA A 423 -4.91 10.60 1.90
CA ALA A 423 -5.45 11.65 1.06
C ALA A 423 -4.33 12.60 0.58
N GLY A 424 -4.25 12.78 -0.75
CA GLY A 424 -3.20 13.55 -1.40
C GLY A 424 -1.84 12.85 -1.56
N LYS A 425 -1.72 11.57 -1.15
CA LYS A 425 -0.54 10.72 -1.33
C LYS A 425 -0.83 9.58 -2.28
N ASP A 426 0.23 8.88 -2.65
CA ASP A 426 0.18 7.82 -3.65
C ASP A 426 1.36 6.87 -3.46
N GLU A 427 1.10 5.76 -2.80
CA GLU A 427 2.10 4.83 -2.30
C GLU A 427 2.01 3.50 -3.04
N ALA A 428 3.16 2.87 -3.26
CA ALA A 428 3.25 1.55 -3.87
C ALA A 428 4.32 0.69 -3.20
N LEU A 429 4.16 -0.63 -3.31
CA LEU A 429 5.24 -1.58 -3.11
C LEU A 429 5.91 -1.83 -4.46
N PHE A 430 7.20 -1.51 -4.54
CA PHE A 430 8.09 -1.88 -5.62
C PHE A 430 8.94 -3.07 -5.18
N VAL A 431 9.15 -4.04 -6.07
CA VAL A 431 10.15 -5.10 -5.87
C VAL A 431 11.09 -5.10 -7.05
N PHE A 432 12.39 -5.05 -6.76
CA PHE A 432 13.47 -5.12 -7.74
C PHE A 432 14.32 -6.36 -7.46
N GLN A 433 14.74 -7.04 -8.52
CA GLN A 433 15.68 -8.15 -8.42
C GLN A 433 16.81 -8.04 -9.44
N ARG A 434 17.92 -8.73 -9.18
CA ARG A 434 19.07 -8.84 -10.09
C ARG A 434 19.62 -10.27 -10.12
N GLY A 435 20.45 -10.57 -11.11
CA GLY A 435 21.17 -11.84 -11.21
C GLY A 435 20.27 -13.07 -11.28
N GLU A 436 20.67 -14.16 -10.63
CA GLU A 436 19.96 -15.47 -10.68
C GLU A 436 18.51 -15.40 -10.18
N ALA A 437 18.18 -14.44 -9.32
CA ALA A 437 16.82 -14.27 -8.82
C ALA A 437 15.80 -14.03 -9.94
N LEU A 438 16.25 -13.42 -11.04
CA LEU A 438 15.47 -13.17 -12.26
C LEU A 438 15.37 -14.39 -13.19
N GLY A 439 15.97 -15.53 -12.83
CA GLY A 439 15.96 -16.76 -13.63
C GLY A 439 17.08 -16.88 -14.64
N GLY A 440 18.25 -16.26 -14.37
CA GLY A 440 19.42 -16.26 -15.26
C GLY A 440 19.73 -17.65 -15.83
N GLY A 441 19.74 -17.72 -17.17
CA GLY A 441 19.87 -18.93 -17.96
C GLY A 441 21.12 -19.71 -17.61
N GLY A 442 20.93 -20.91 -17.08
CA GLY A 442 21.95 -21.93 -17.09
C GLY A 442 22.35 -22.16 -18.54
N ALA A 443 23.62 -21.85 -18.86
CA ALA A 443 24.32 -22.52 -19.91
C ALA A 443 24.00 -24.02 -19.76
N ILE A 444 23.36 -24.58 -20.79
CA ILE A 444 23.33 -26.03 -20.97
C ILE A 444 24.80 -26.39 -21.15
N GLY A 445 25.45 -26.75 -20.04
CA GLY A 445 26.73 -27.41 -20.08
C GLY A 445 26.55 -28.65 -20.94
N GLU A 446 27.31 -28.71 -22.02
CA GLU A 446 27.49 -29.90 -22.83
C GLU A 446 27.89 -31.05 -21.89
N ALA A 447 26.91 -31.85 -21.49
CA ALA A 447 27.14 -33.19 -21.02
C ALA A 447 26.86 -34.11 -22.20
N GLU A 448 27.93 -34.46 -22.93
CA GLU A 448 27.93 -35.65 -23.77
C GLU A 448 27.47 -36.84 -22.94
N GLY A 449 26.32 -37.41 -23.30
CA GLY A 449 25.68 -38.45 -22.50
C GLY A 449 24.50 -39.09 -23.23
N THR A 450 24.84 -39.94 -24.19
CA THR A 450 24.00 -40.91 -24.92
C THR A 450 22.71 -41.37 -24.21
N GLY A 451 21.53 -41.22 -24.86
CA GLY A 451 20.30 -41.82 -24.28
C GLY A 451 18.94 -41.52 -24.92
N LYS A 452 18.67 -42.10 -26.10
CA LYS A 452 17.35 -42.47 -26.67
C LYS A 452 16.10 -41.61 -26.34
N ALA A 453 15.73 -40.77 -27.31
CA ALA A 453 14.44 -40.08 -27.38
C ALA A 453 13.24 -41.04 -27.60
N LYS A 454 12.24 -40.98 -26.71
CA LYS A 454 10.88 -41.54 -26.94
C LYS A 454 9.94 -40.46 -27.45
N LYS A 455 9.70 -40.46 -28.77
CA LYS A 455 8.65 -39.72 -29.49
C LYS A 455 7.26 -40.18 -29.00
N LYS A 456 6.46 -39.31 -28.39
CA LYS A 456 5.01 -39.53 -28.22
C LYS A 456 4.24 -38.92 -29.40
N LYS A 457 3.45 -39.78 -30.04
CA LYS A 457 2.65 -39.57 -31.26
C LYS A 457 1.55 -38.51 -31.09
N LYS A 458 1.53 -37.54 -32.01
CA LYS A 458 0.31 -36.83 -32.46
C LYS A 458 -0.60 -37.85 -33.17
N LYS A 459 -1.88 -37.92 -32.78
CA LYS A 459 -2.92 -38.63 -33.54
C LYS A 459 -3.80 -37.59 -34.23
N SER A 460 -3.75 -37.59 -35.56
CA SER A 460 -4.69 -36.93 -36.47
C SER A 460 -5.11 -37.94 -37.53
N GLY A 461 -6.40 -38.02 -37.83
CA GLY A 461 -7.01 -38.76 -38.95
C GLY A 461 -8.53 -38.65 -38.76
N LYS A 462 -9.30 -37.80 -39.44
CA LYS A 462 -9.51 -37.46 -40.87
C LYS A 462 -10.46 -38.42 -41.62
N LYS A 463 -11.70 -37.91 -41.78
CA LYS A 463 -12.65 -37.92 -42.92
C LYS A 463 -13.13 -39.24 -43.57
N LYS A 464 -14.44 -39.25 -43.87
CA LYS A 464 -15.09 -39.14 -45.22
C LYS A 464 -16.58 -38.81 -44.96
N GLY A 465 -17.25 -37.80 -45.56
CA GLY A 465 -17.60 -37.60 -46.99
C GLY A 465 -19.01 -38.20 -47.22
N VAL A 466 -20.06 -37.54 -47.74
CA VAL A 466 -20.21 -36.90 -49.07
C VAL A 466 -21.65 -36.31 -49.20
N GLU A 467 -21.80 -35.15 -49.88
CA GLU A 467 -22.91 -34.58 -50.72
C GLU A 467 -24.39 -34.56 -50.24
N ALA A 468 -25.31 -33.67 -50.66
CA ALA A 468 -25.36 -32.48 -51.54
C ALA A 468 -26.74 -31.78 -51.33
N GLU A 469 -26.83 -30.50 -51.75
CA GLU A 469 -28.01 -29.82 -52.35
C GLU A 469 -29.31 -29.65 -51.51
N ASN A 470 -30.17 -28.63 -51.62
CA ASN A 470 -30.24 -27.30 -52.24
C ASN A 470 -31.56 -26.64 -51.73
N LYS A 471 -31.71 -25.31 -51.88
CA LYS A 471 -32.98 -24.54 -52.06
C LYS A 471 -33.92 -24.16 -50.88
N HIS A 472 -33.99 -22.82 -50.67
CA HIS A 472 -35.12 -21.88 -50.91
C HIS A 472 -36.41 -21.86 -50.03
N GLY A 473 -36.87 -20.63 -49.73
CA GLY A 473 -38.24 -20.22 -49.33
C GLY A 473 -38.31 -19.67 -47.89
N LYS A 474 -38.50 -18.36 -47.61
CA LYS A 474 -39.76 -17.56 -47.66
C LYS A 474 -40.95 -18.32 -47.04
N ASP A 475 -41.76 -17.78 -46.13
CA ASP A 475 -42.34 -16.44 -45.98
C ASP A 475 -42.99 -16.31 -44.57
N GLN A 476 -43.18 -15.05 -44.13
CA GLN A 476 -44.38 -14.40 -43.52
C GLN A 476 -45.35 -15.23 -42.64
N GLY A 477 -46.00 -14.71 -41.60
CA GLY A 477 -46.25 -13.33 -41.16
C GLY A 477 -47.32 -13.34 -40.04
N GLU A 478 -47.51 -12.17 -39.42
CA GLU A 478 -48.78 -11.64 -38.82
C GLU A 478 -49.41 -12.40 -37.64
N GLY A 479 -50.07 -11.81 -36.63
CA GLY A 479 -50.45 -10.44 -36.25
C GLY A 479 -50.72 -10.43 -34.72
N LYS A 480 -50.74 -9.26 -34.05
CA LYS A 480 -51.96 -8.52 -33.60
C LYS A 480 -52.83 -9.31 -32.61
N GLU A 481 -53.33 -8.82 -31.48
CA GLU A 481 -53.79 -7.50 -30.99
C GLU A 481 -53.98 -7.67 -29.46
N GLU A 482 -53.62 -6.67 -28.63
CA GLU A 482 -54.53 -5.77 -27.89
C GLU A 482 -55.43 -6.45 -26.84
N GLU A 483 -55.29 -6.03 -25.58
CA GLU A 483 -56.38 -5.40 -24.81
C GLU A 483 -55.81 -4.77 -23.51
N GLU A 484 -55.96 -3.45 -23.44
CA GLU A 484 -55.93 -2.59 -22.25
C GLU A 484 -57.22 -2.85 -21.42
N GLU A 485 -57.19 -2.69 -20.10
CA GLU A 485 -57.90 -1.67 -19.28
C GLU A 485 -58.18 -2.41 -17.94
N GLU A 486 -58.26 -1.85 -16.75
CA GLU A 486 -58.66 -0.52 -16.31
C GLU A 486 -58.24 -0.31 -14.84
N GLU A 487 -58.25 0.94 -14.43
CA GLU A 487 -57.94 1.51 -13.12
C GLU A 487 -58.93 1.10 -12.00
N GLU A 488 -58.49 1.15 -10.74
CA GLU A 488 -59.33 1.71 -9.67
C GLU A 488 -58.44 2.28 -8.55
N GLU A 489 -58.60 3.60 -8.34
CA GLU A 489 -58.02 4.43 -7.30
C GLU A 489 -58.92 4.45 -6.04
N GLU A 490 -58.25 4.50 -4.88
CA GLU A 490 -58.56 5.23 -3.64
C GLU A 490 -59.89 5.11 -2.85
N GLY A 491 -59.71 4.98 -1.53
CA GLY A 491 -60.66 5.28 -0.45
C GLY A 491 -60.27 4.53 0.84
N ALA A 492 -59.46 5.10 1.74
CA ALA A 492 -59.82 5.98 2.87
C ALA A 492 -60.37 5.25 4.12
N ASP A 493 -59.84 5.68 5.28
CA ASP A 493 -60.29 5.50 6.68
C ASP A 493 -60.18 4.11 7.36
N GLU A 494 -59.15 3.92 8.19
CA GLU A 494 -59.17 4.01 9.68
C GLU A 494 -57.80 3.70 10.30
#